data_AF-A0A7G9BF09-F1
#
_entry.id   AF-A0A7G9BF09-F1
#
_cell.length_a   1.000
_cell.length_b   1.000
_cell.length_c   1.000
_cell.angle_alpha   90.00
_cell.angle_beta   90.00
_cell.angle_gamma   90.00
#
_symmetry.space_group_name_H-M   'P 1'
#
loop_
_entity.id
_entity.type
_entity.pdbx_description
1 polymer ?
#
loop_
_entity_poly.entity_id
_entity_poly.type
_entity_poly.pdbx_seq_one_letter_code
_entity_poly.pdbx_strand_id
1 'polypeptide(L)'
;MTCDNLKTILKGEDQCFSNACSAIENGKKFILRNPSNKTVCRVRVDDCLITDKTIKKCDYLFQVSGSKFYLVELKGKSIDDAVAQILSTYDNVNKKIKAPASDYSGIVVSSAVPKAADQKFKNIQEKIYRDKKLMIKRKQFHYEEIV
;
A
#
# COMPACT_ATOMS: atom_id res chain seq x y z
N MET A 1 0.38 -14.46 -10.18
CA MET A 1 -0.94 -13.87 -10.50
C MET A 1 -0.70 -12.68 -11.41
N THR A 2 -1.48 -12.57 -12.48
CA THR A 2 -1.43 -11.46 -13.44
C THR A 2 -2.34 -10.32 -12.96
N CYS A 3 -2.23 -9.14 -13.61
CA CYS A 3 -3.09 -8.01 -13.29
C CYS A 3 -4.58 -8.31 -13.56
N ASP A 4 -4.90 -9.07 -14.62
CA ASP A 4 -6.27 -9.51 -14.91
C ASP A 4 -6.85 -10.46 -13.87
N ASN A 5 -6.03 -11.38 -13.35
CA ASN A 5 -6.45 -12.25 -12.26
C ASN A 5 -6.75 -11.44 -11.00
N LEU A 6 -5.89 -10.46 -10.67
CA LEU A 6 -6.10 -9.59 -9.52
C LEU A 6 -7.36 -8.74 -9.67
N LYS A 7 -7.58 -8.19 -10.87
CA LYS A 7 -8.81 -7.46 -11.23
C LYS A 7 -10.06 -8.30 -11.01
N THR A 8 -10.06 -9.54 -11.49
CA THR A 8 -11.17 -10.49 -11.32
C THR A 8 -11.46 -10.77 -9.85
N ILE A 9 -10.41 -11.02 -9.04
CA ILE A 9 -10.54 -11.26 -7.60
C ILE A 9 -11.10 -10.04 -6.88
N LEU A 10 -10.61 -8.85 -7.21
CA LEU A 10 -10.99 -7.61 -6.55
C LEU A 10 -12.33 -7.05 -7.05
N LYS A 11 -12.82 -7.51 -8.21
CA LYS A 11 -14.03 -7.01 -8.89
C LYS A 11 -13.96 -5.50 -9.15
N GLY A 12 -12.80 -5.01 -9.57
CA GLY A 12 -12.61 -3.60 -9.89
C GLY A 12 -12.69 -3.34 -11.40
N GLU A 13 -12.92 -2.07 -11.76
CA GLU A 13 -12.96 -1.62 -13.16
C GLU A 13 -11.55 -1.52 -13.78
N ASP A 14 -11.44 -1.76 -15.08
CA ASP A 14 -10.15 -1.80 -15.81
C ASP A 14 -9.27 -0.57 -15.57
N GLN A 15 -9.89 0.61 -15.54
CA GLN A 15 -9.22 1.90 -15.32
C GLN A 15 -8.50 2.03 -13.97
N CYS A 16 -8.82 1.19 -12.99
CA CYS A 16 -8.12 1.16 -11.71
C CYS A 16 -6.81 0.38 -11.76
N PHE A 17 -6.56 -0.40 -12.81
CA PHE A 17 -5.43 -1.33 -12.90
C PHE A 17 -4.44 -0.90 -13.98
N SER A 18 -3.16 -1.10 -13.74
CA SER A 18 -2.08 -0.79 -14.69
C SER A 18 -0.84 -1.61 -14.39
N ASN A 19 0.01 -1.87 -15.39
CA ASN A 19 1.29 -2.57 -15.18
C ASN A 19 2.44 -1.62 -14.76
N ALA A 20 2.11 -0.53 -14.06
CA ALA A 20 3.09 0.50 -13.69
C ALA A 20 3.88 0.12 -12.43
N CYS A 21 5.18 0.41 -12.43
CA CYS A 21 6.08 0.18 -11.29
C CYS A 21 6.21 1.38 -10.34
N SER A 22 5.39 2.42 -10.49
CA SER A 22 5.49 3.60 -9.63
C SER A 22 4.16 4.29 -9.38
N ALA A 23 4.08 5.05 -8.29
CA ALA A 23 3.01 5.97 -7.97
C ALA A 23 3.59 7.31 -7.52
N ILE A 24 2.98 8.40 -7.98
CA ILE A 24 3.44 9.77 -7.71
C ILE A 24 2.21 10.61 -7.40
N GLU A 25 2.19 11.25 -6.24
CA GLU A 25 1.12 12.15 -5.82
C GLU A 25 1.73 13.32 -5.04
N ASN A 26 1.36 14.56 -5.39
CA ASN A 26 1.74 15.77 -4.64
C ASN A 26 3.25 15.86 -4.28
N GLY A 27 4.13 15.42 -5.18
CA GLY A 27 5.58 15.41 -4.98
C GLY A 27 6.12 14.27 -4.09
N LYS A 28 5.29 13.29 -3.71
CA LYS A 28 5.69 12.05 -3.06
C LYS A 28 5.76 10.93 -4.09
N LYS A 29 6.77 10.07 -3.99
CA LYS A 29 7.03 9.01 -4.97
C LYS A 29 7.29 7.67 -4.30
N PHE A 30 6.64 6.64 -4.82
CA PHE A 30 6.97 5.25 -4.57
C PHE A 30 7.37 4.56 -5.88
N ILE A 31 8.48 3.83 -5.87
CA ILE A 31 9.00 3.10 -7.03
C ILE A 31 9.34 1.68 -6.63
N LEU A 32 8.89 0.73 -7.45
CA LEU A 32 9.39 -0.63 -7.49
C LEU A 32 10.52 -0.70 -8.53
N ARG A 33 11.76 -0.79 -8.07
CA ARG A 33 12.92 -1.05 -8.93
C ARG A 33 12.90 -2.54 -9.29
N ASN A 34 12.62 -2.84 -10.55
CA ASN A 34 12.34 -4.20 -11.00
C ASN A 34 13.41 -4.70 -12.01
N PRO A 35 14.68 -4.87 -11.59
CA PRO A 35 15.75 -5.31 -12.48
C PRO A 35 15.50 -6.72 -13.03
N SER A 36 14.75 -7.54 -12.28
CA SER A 36 14.42 -8.93 -12.65
C SER A 36 13.20 -9.02 -13.57
N ASN A 37 12.64 -7.90 -14.04
CA ASN A 37 11.47 -7.82 -14.92
C ASN A 37 10.27 -8.67 -14.45
N LYS A 38 10.02 -8.67 -13.15
CA LYS A 38 8.87 -9.34 -12.52
C LYS A 38 7.56 -8.71 -12.99
N THR A 39 6.49 -9.50 -13.01
CA THR A 39 5.14 -8.97 -13.24
C THR A 39 4.75 -8.04 -12.09
N VAL A 40 4.32 -6.83 -12.42
CA VAL A 40 3.81 -5.83 -11.47
C VAL A 40 2.42 -5.41 -11.91
N CYS A 41 1.47 -5.41 -10.97
CA CYS A 41 0.15 -4.84 -11.16
C CYS A 41 -0.06 -3.75 -10.11
N ARG A 42 -0.25 -2.52 -10.57
CA ARG A 42 -0.62 -1.36 -9.74
C ARG A 42 -2.12 -1.15 -9.83
N VAL A 43 -2.73 -1.00 -8.68
CA VAL A 43 -4.15 -0.71 -8.50
C VAL A 43 -4.28 0.65 -7.82
N ARG A 44 -5.01 1.58 -8.43
CA ARG A 44 -5.47 2.80 -7.75
C ARG A 44 -6.61 2.41 -6.83
N VAL A 45 -6.43 2.61 -5.53
CA VAL A 45 -7.38 2.18 -4.51
C VAL A 45 -8.33 3.31 -4.16
N ASP A 46 -7.77 4.48 -3.82
CA ASP A 46 -8.56 5.67 -3.46
C ASP A 46 -9.40 6.14 -4.64
N ASP A 47 -10.69 6.33 -4.38
CA ASP A 47 -11.73 6.75 -5.32
C ASP A 47 -11.75 5.98 -6.66
N CYS A 48 -11.29 4.72 -6.67
CA CYS A 48 -11.32 3.87 -7.84
C CYS A 48 -11.71 2.43 -7.47
N LEU A 49 -10.81 1.63 -6.88
CA LEU A 49 -11.18 0.28 -6.46
C LEU A 49 -12.21 0.30 -5.33
N ILE A 50 -12.05 1.23 -4.38
CA ILE A 50 -12.97 1.43 -3.27
C ILE A 50 -13.56 2.83 -3.41
N THR A 51 -14.81 2.93 -3.86
CA THR A 51 -15.50 4.20 -4.11
C THR A 51 -16.26 4.74 -2.89
N ASP A 52 -16.49 3.90 -1.88
CA ASP A 52 -17.17 4.30 -0.64
C ASP A 52 -16.35 5.34 0.12
N LYS A 53 -16.93 6.54 0.29
CA LYS A 53 -16.31 7.70 0.96
C LYS A 53 -16.22 7.54 2.48
N THR A 54 -16.98 6.62 3.08
CA THR A 54 -16.93 6.32 4.52
C THR A 54 -15.75 5.42 4.91
N ILE A 55 -15.16 4.73 3.93
CA ILE A 55 -14.03 3.83 4.14
C ILE A 55 -12.72 4.62 4.03
N LYS A 56 -11.89 4.53 5.07
CA LYS A 56 -10.48 4.95 5.00
C LYS A 56 -9.73 4.01 4.04
N LYS A 57 -9.09 4.58 3.03
CA LYS A 57 -8.41 3.83 1.97
C LYS A 57 -7.09 4.48 1.64
N CYS A 58 -6.10 3.65 1.29
CA CYS A 58 -4.82 4.15 0.82
C CYS A 58 -4.86 4.44 -0.67
N ASP A 59 -3.86 5.16 -1.17
CA ASP A 59 -3.85 5.62 -2.55
C ASP A 59 -3.70 4.45 -3.53
N TYR A 60 -2.77 3.53 -3.25
CA TYR A 60 -2.40 2.47 -4.19
C TYR A 60 -2.18 1.11 -3.51
N LEU A 61 -2.41 0.05 -4.29
CA LEU A 61 -1.98 -1.33 -4.02
C LEU A 61 -1.09 -1.78 -5.18
N PHE A 62 0.07 -2.35 -4.89
CA PHE A 62 0.89 -3.05 -5.88
C PHE A 62 0.92 -4.53 -5.57
N GLN A 63 0.82 -5.37 -6.60
CA GLN A 63 1.16 -6.78 -6.53
C GLN A 63 2.39 -7.06 -7.38
N VAL A 64 3.34 -7.82 -6.83
CA VAL A 64 4.55 -8.26 -7.53
C VAL A 64 4.65 -9.77 -7.54
N SER A 65 4.94 -10.34 -8.71
CA SER A 65 5.09 -11.79 -8.95
C SER A 65 3.94 -12.65 -8.43
N GLY A 66 2.77 -12.06 -8.17
CA GLY A 66 1.59 -12.75 -7.68
C GLY A 66 1.53 -13.02 -6.18
N SER A 67 2.58 -12.74 -5.42
CA SER A 67 2.66 -13.11 -4.00
C SER A 67 3.03 -11.96 -3.08
N LYS A 68 3.67 -10.89 -3.55
CA LYS A 68 4.01 -9.75 -2.70
C LYS A 68 3.08 -8.57 -2.96
N PHE A 69 2.62 -7.95 -1.89
CA PHE A 69 1.67 -6.85 -1.92
C PHE A 69 2.22 -5.63 -1.19
N TYR A 70 2.13 -4.46 -1.82
CA TYR A 70 2.52 -3.19 -1.23
C TYR A 70 1.29 -2.28 -1.15
N LEU A 71 0.86 -1.95 0.06
CA LEU A 71 -0.21 -0.98 0.33
C LEU A 71 0.45 0.38 0.54
N VAL A 72 0.23 1.32 -0.37
CA VAL A 72 1.00 2.56 -0.46
C VAL A 72 0.11 3.76 -0.20
N GLU A 73 0.48 4.52 0.81
CA GLU A 73 -0.06 5.84 1.14
C GLU A 73 0.98 6.92 0.79
N LEU A 74 0.62 7.86 -0.06
CA LEU A 74 1.40 9.02 -0.50
C LEU A 74 0.81 10.30 0.11
N LYS A 75 1.15 10.57 1.36
CA LYS A 75 0.49 11.62 2.16
C LYS A 75 1.32 12.87 2.43
N GLY A 76 0.61 13.97 2.71
CA GLY A 76 1.19 15.19 3.30
C GLY A 76 0.92 15.36 4.81
N LYS A 77 -0.01 14.58 5.39
CA LYS A 77 -0.56 14.76 6.76
C LYS A 77 -0.43 13.49 7.63
N SER A 78 -0.96 13.57 8.87
CA SER A 78 -0.87 12.63 10.02
C SER A 78 -0.57 11.16 9.72
N ILE A 79 0.41 10.61 10.45
CA ILE A 79 0.82 9.19 10.43
C ILE A 79 -0.29 8.26 10.92
N ASP A 80 -1.09 8.68 11.91
CA ASP A 80 -2.16 7.83 12.47
C ASP A 80 -3.23 7.55 11.41
N ASP A 81 -3.57 8.56 10.60
CA ASP A 81 -4.53 8.39 9.50
C ASP A 81 -3.97 7.51 8.39
N ALA A 82 -2.69 7.70 8.02
CA ALA A 82 -2.01 6.87 7.03
C ALA A 82 -2.00 5.39 7.44
N VAL A 83 -1.69 5.11 8.70
CA VAL A 83 -1.74 3.76 9.25
C VAL A 83 -3.17 3.21 9.20
N ALA A 84 -4.17 3.99 9.60
CA ALA A 84 -5.56 3.56 9.57
C ALA A 84 -6.06 3.24 8.15
N GLN A 85 -5.65 4.00 7.14
CA GLN A 85 -5.95 3.72 5.73
C GLN A 85 -5.30 2.44 5.23
N ILE A 86 -4.01 2.20 5.55
CA ILE A 86 -3.33 0.95 5.20
C ILE A 86 -4.05 -0.23 5.81
N LEU A 87 -4.38 -0.17 7.11
CA LEU A 87 -5.05 -1.26 7.82
C LEU A 87 -6.45 -1.52 7.27
N SER A 88 -7.23 -0.45 7.04
CA SER A 88 -8.58 -0.59 6.48
C SER A 88 -8.54 -1.11 5.05
N THR A 89 -7.59 -0.67 4.23
CA THR A 89 -7.40 -1.21 2.87
C THR A 89 -7.02 -2.68 2.93
N TYR A 90 -6.04 -3.06 3.76
CA TYR A 90 -5.63 -4.44 3.98
C TYR A 90 -6.85 -5.32 4.32
N ASP A 91 -7.66 -4.91 5.29
CA ASP A 91 -8.84 -5.66 5.72
C ASP A 91 -9.89 -5.78 4.60
N ASN A 92 -10.03 -4.78 3.74
CA ASN A 92 -10.97 -4.81 2.61
C ASN A 92 -10.47 -5.68 1.45
N VAL A 93 -9.22 -5.53 1.03
CA VAL A 93 -8.67 -6.27 -0.12
C VAL A 93 -8.37 -7.71 0.25
N ASN A 94 -7.87 -7.98 1.47
CA ASN A 94 -7.45 -9.32 1.86
C ASN A 94 -8.63 -10.25 2.18
N LYS A 95 -9.84 -9.72 2.41
CA LYS A 95 -11.08 -10.54 2.41
C LYS A 95 -11.29 -11.28 1.09
N LYS A 96 -10.86 -10.67 -0.03
CA LYS A 96 -10.96 -11.23 -1.38
C LYS A 96 -9.70 -12.00 -1.77
N ILE A 97 -8.51 -11.42 -1.53
CA ILE A 97 -7.22 -12.01 -1.92
C ILE A 97 -6.87 -13.23 -1.06
N LYS A 98 -7.15 -13.19 0.25
CA LYS A 98 -6.86 -14.26 1.22
C LYS A 98 -5.38 -14.69 1.27
N ALA A 99 -4.47 -13.74 1.08
CA ALA A 99 -3.03 -13.99 1.20
C ALA A 99 -2.55 -13.84 2.67
N PRO A 100 -1.45 -14.51 3.04
CA PRO A 100 -0.83 -14.34 4.36
C PRO A 100 -0.46 -12.87 4.62
N ALA A 101 -0.59 -12.41 5.87
CA ALA A 101 -0.21 -11.05 6.23
C ALA A 101 1.29 -10.74 5.96
N SER A 102 2.16 -11.76 6.04
CA SER A 102 3.59 -11.68 5.74
C SER A 102 3.91 -11.36 4.26
N ASP A 103 2.91 -11.48 3.39
CA ASP A 103 3.02 -11.11 1.98
C ASP A 103 2.68 -9.64 1.73
N TYR A 104 2.14 -8.95 2.73
CA TYR A 104 1.83 -7.53 2.66
C TYR A 104 2.90 -6.67 3.34
N SER A 105 3.18 -5.53 2.73
CA SER A 105 3.93 -4.43 3.33
C SER A 105 3.15 -3.14 3.17
N GLY A 106 2.91 -2.44 4.28
CA GLY A 106 2.40 -1.08 4.26
C GLY A 106 3.54 -0.09 4.03
N ILE A 107 3.34 0.91 3.18
CA ILE A 107 4.31 1.96 2.89
C ILE A 107 3.63 3.30 3.05
N VAL A 108 4.16 4.15 3.92
CA VAL A 108 3.75 5.56 4.04
C VAL A 108 4.89 6.43 3.56
N VAL A 109 4.69 7.16 2.46
CA VAL A 109 5.61 8.18 1.98
C VAL A 109 5.03 9.54 2.35
N SER A 110 5.68 10.27 3.26
CA SER A 110 5.19 11.57 3.73
C SER A 110 6.26 12.64 3.85
N SER A 111 5.89 13.91 3.70
CA SER A 111 6.80 15.05 3.92
C SER A 111 7.04 15.34 5.40
N ALA A 112 6.07 15.01 6.26
CA ALA A 112 6.14 15.21 7.70
C ALA A 112 6.66 13.95 8.40
N VAL A 113 7.95 13.92 8.72
CA VAL A 113 8.51 12.91 9.65
C VAL A 113 9.34 13.61 10.73
N PRO A 114 8.70 14.20 11.76
CA PRO A 114 9.42 14.68 12.94
C PRO A 114 9.98 13.50 13.75
N LYS A 115 11.18 13.65 14.34
CA LYS A 115 11.81 12.61 15.18
C LYS A 115 10.92 12.13 16.33
N ALA A 116 10.13 13.02 16.96
CA ALA A 116 9.18 12.64 18.02
C ALA A 116 8.09 11.67 17.54
N ALA A 117 7.76 11.70 16.25
CA ALA A 117 6.81 10.78 15.65
C ALA A 117 7.41 9.39 15.38
N ASP A 118 8.73 9.17 15.55
CA ASP A 118 9.35 7.85 15.44
C ASP A 118 8.97 6.94 16.60
N GLN A 119 9.04 7.41 17.86
CA GLN A 119 8.73 6.55 19.02
C GLN A 119 7.26 6.14 19.05
N LYS A 120 6.35 7.11 18.80
CA LYS A 120 4.92 6.82 18.67
C LYS A 120 4.66 5.80 17.56
N PHE A 121 5.30 5.96 16.40
CA PHE A 121 5.16 5.03 15.29
C PHE A 121 5.69 3.63 15.62
N LYS A 122 6.82 3.51 16.32
CA LYS A 122 7.34 2.21 16.79
C LYS A 122 6.32 1.48 17.65
N ASN A 123 5.72 2.16 18.63
CA ASN A 123 4.70 1.55 19.50
C ASN A 123 3.46 1.10 18.70
N ILE A 124 3.01 1.92 17.75
CA ILE A 124 1.90 1.57 16.84
C ILE A 124 2.27 0.35 15.98
N GLN A 125 3.47 0.34 15.41
CA GLN A 125 3.96 -0.75 14.56
C GLN A 125 4.11 -2.06 15.33
N GLU A 126 4.59 -2.03 16.58
CA GLU A 126 4.67 -3.21 17.45
C GLU A 126 3.28 -3.80 17.72
N LYS A 127 2.28 -2.95 17.98
CA LYS A 127 0.89 -3.39 18.17
C LYS A 127 0.34 -4.03 16.89
N ILE A 128 0.50 -3.36 15.75
CA ILE A 128 0.03 -3.88 14.45
C ILE A 128 0.70 -5.22 14.11
N TYR A 129 2.00 -5.34 14.34
CA TYR A 129 2.72 -6.58 14.05
C TYR A 129 2.29 -7.72 14.98
N ARG A 130 2.00 -7.43 16.25
CA ARG A 130 1.44 -8.41 17.19
C ARG A 130 0.08 -8.92 16.75
N ASP A 131 -0.81 -8.00 16.36
CA ASP A 131 -2.23 -8.30 16.10
C ASP A 131 -2.47 -8.86 14.69
N LYS A 132 -1.76 -8.33 13.69
CA LYS A 132 -1.99 -8.63 12.27
C LYS A 132 -0.78 -9.17 11.52
N LYS A 133 0.42 -9.23 12.13
CA LYS A 133 1.68 -9.62 11.47
C LYS A 133 2.02 -8.77 10.23
N LEU A 134 1.54 -7.52 10.21
CA LEU A 134 1.76 -6.58 9.11
C LEU A 134 2.90 -5.60 9.44
N MET A 135 3.82 -5.41 8.50
CA MET A 135 4.89 -4.42 8.61
C MET A 135 4.55 -3.15 7.84
N ILE A 136 4.60 -1.99 8.49
CA ILE A 136 4.46 -0.68 7.85
C ILE A 136 5.80 0.06 7.90
N LYS A 137 6.30 0.49 6.73
CA LYS A 137 7.50 1.31 6.59
C LYS A 137 7.08 2.77 6.39
N ARG A 138 7.74 3.70 7.08
CA ARG A 138 7.59 5.14 6.87
C ARG A 138 8.81 5.71 6.16
N LYS A 139 8.59 6.56 5.16
CA LYS A 139 9.62 7.13 4.30
C LYS A 139 9.31 8.59 3.98
N GLN A 140 10.35 9.37 3.69
CA GLN A 140 10.22 10.79 3.39
C GLN A 140 10.36 11.04 1.89
N PHE A 141 9.39 11.74 1.29
CA PHE A 141 9.35 12.23 -0.11
C PHE A 141 9.48 11.18 -1.23
N HIS A 142 10.38 10.22 -1.10
CA HIS A 142 10.71 9.20 -2.08
C HIS A 142 10.97 7.89 -1.36
N TYR A 143 10.38 6.80 -1.86
CA TYR A 143 10.83 5.45 -1.53
C TYR A 143 11.01 4.56 -2.75
N GLU A 144 12.14 3.86 -2.80
CA GLU A 144 12.42 2.82 -3.79
C GLU A 144 12.54 1.47 -3.07
N GLU A 145 11.80 0.48 -3.56
CA GLU A 145 11.94 -0.91 -3.13
C GLU A 145 12.44 -1.73 -4.32
N ILE A 146 13.51 -2.50 -4.12
CA ILE A 146 13.99 -3.43 -5.14
C ILE A 146 13.12 -4.68 -5.08
N VAL A 147 12.54 -5.05 -6.21
CA VAL A 147 11.71 -6.24 -6.36
C VAL A 147 12.27 -7.22 -7.36
#